data_AF-A0A0L0N078-F1
#
_entry.id   AF-A0A0L0N078-F1
#
_cell.length_a   1.000
_cell.length_b   1.000
_cell.length_c   1.000
_cell.angle_alpha   90.00
_cell.angle_beta   90.00
_cell.angle_gamma   90.00
#
_symmetry.space_group_name_H-M   'P 1'
#
loop_
_entity.id
_entity.type
_entity.pdbx_description
1 polymer ?
#
loop_
_entity_poly.entity_id
_entity_poly.type
_entity_poly.pdbx_seq_one_letter_code
_entity_poly.pdbx_strand_id
1 'polypeptide(L)'
;MGAHLPDSGFYDPNSEPVSTAQTDIFSVASVLYAILTGYWPYRGPGTVKTGEEMEKYGQEVDDLFGRRQFPNIDGLFAGEVIIKCWKNEYARADTVL
;
A
#
# COMPACT_ATOMS: atom_id res chain seq x y z
N MET A 1 1.62 7.31 19.14
CA MET A 1 0.37 6.54 19.26
C MET A 1 0.00 6.11 17.85
N GLY A 2 -0.19 4.81 17.62
CA GLY A 2 -0.34 4.22 16.28
C GLY A 2 0.43 2.91 16.26
N ALA A 3 -0.15 1.87 16.88
CA ALA A 3 0.53 0.60 17.10
C ALA A 3 -0.44 -0.57 16.96
N HIS A 4 -1.29 -0.60 15.93
CA HIS A 4 -2.18 -1.76 15.69
C HIS A 4 -2.66 -1.97 14.25
N LEU A 5 -2.02 -1.37 13.25
CA LEU A 5 -2.10 -1.85 11.86
C LEU A 5 -0.72 -2.39 11.48
N PRO A 6 -0.61 -3.38 10.57
CA PRO A 6 0.64 -3.60 9.85
C PRO A 6 0.94 -2.32 9.10
N ASP A 7 1.83 -1.48 9.62
CA ASP A 7 2.12 -0.21 8.94
C ASP A 7 2.60 -0.52 7.50
N SER A 8 3.52 -1.47 7.36
CA SER A 8 4.11 -1.83 6.08
C SER A 8 3.08 -2.33 5.05
N GLY A 9 3.10 -1.70 3.90
CA GLY A 9 2.15 -1.93 2.81
C GLY A 9 0.95 -0.98 2.79
N PHE A 10 0.76 -0.13 3.79
CA PHE A 10 -0.33 0.84 3.84
C PHE A 10 0.14 2.30 3.94
N TYR A 11 1.45 2.56 3.94
CA TYR A 11 2.03 3.91 3.84
C TYR A 11 3.17 3.95 2.82
N ASP A 12 3.52 5.15 2.36
CA ASP A 12 4.69 5.39 1.51
C ASP A 12 5.94 5.63 2.38
N PRO A 13 6.95 4.73 2.34
CA PRO A 13 8.17 4.89 3.12
C PRO A 13 9.00 6.12 2.75
N ASN A 14 8.76 6.71 1.59
CA ASN A 14 9.44 7.93 1.14
C ASN A 14 8.72 9.22 1.57
N SER A 15 7.53 9.12 2.16
CA SER A 15 6.78 10.29 2.61
C SER A 15 7.19 10.71 4.02
N GLU A 16 7.16 12.02 4.29
CA GLU A 16 7.30 12.50 5.67
C GLU A 16 6.17 11.94 6.54
N PRO A 17 6.41 11.70 7.84
CA PRO A 17 5.42 11.18 8.78
C PRO A 17 4.41 12.27 9.20
N VAL A 18 3.86 12.97 8.22
CA VAL A 18 2.87 14.03 8.38
C VAL A 18 1.58 13.54 7.70
N SER A 19 0.47 13.64 8.43
CA SER A 19 -0.84 13.35 7.86
C SER A 19 -1.16 14.38 6.77
N THR A 20 -1.15 13.92 5.52
CA THR A 20 -1.49 14.72 4.35
C THR A 20 -2.52 13.98 3.51
N ALA A 21 -3.20 14.70 2.62
CA ALA A 21 -4.07 14.06 1.63
C ALA A 21 -3.32 12.99 0.82
N GLN A 22 -2.00 13.15 0.63
CA GLN A 22 -1.19 12.21 -0.12
C GLN A 22 -0.94 10.90 0.62
N THR A 23 -0.67 10.96 1.92
CA THR A 23 -0.53 9.75 2.75
C THR A 23 -1.83 8.98 2.78
N ASP A 24 -2.97 9.68 2.85
CA ASP A 24 -4.29 9.06 2.83
C ASP A 24 -4.59 8.40 1.47
N ILE A 25 -4.30 9.08 0.35
CA ILE A 25 -4.46 8.54 -1.00
C ILE A 25 -3.63 7.26 -1.18
N PHE A 26 -2.40 7.23 -0.66
CA PHE A 26 -1.56 6.05 -0.70
C PHE A 26 -2.18 4.89 0.10
N SER A 27 -2.60 5.15 1.34
CA SER A 27 -3.24 4.15 2.19
C SER A 27 -4.53 3.59 1.56
N VAL A 28 -5.35 4.45 0.95
CA VAL A 28 -6.56 4.04 0.24
C VAL A 28 -6.25 3.11 -0.93
N ALA A 29 -5.17 3.34 -1.66
CA ALA A 29 -4.75 2.43 -2.75
C ALA A 29 -4.45 1.02 -2.25
N SER A 30 -3.75 0.91 -1.11
CA SER A 30 -3.47 -0.38 -0.49
C SER A 30 -4.72 -1.08 0.05
N VAL A 31 -5.68 -0.31 0.59
CA VAL A 31 -6.98 -0.83 1.00
C VAL A 31 -7.78 -1.34 -0.22
N LEU A 32 -7.81 -0.59 -1.31
CA LEU A 32 -8.48 -1.00 -2.55
C LEU A 32 -7.84 -2.27 -3.13
N TYR A 33 -6.50 -2.34 -3.16
CA TYR A 33 -5.80 -3.55 -3.55
C TYR A 33 -6.22 -4.75 -2.70
N ALA A 34 -6.27 -4.58 -1.37
CA ALA A 34 -6.65 -5.65 -0.45
C ALA A 34 -8.11 -6.09 -0.61
N ILE A 35 -9.03 -5.16 -0.89
CA ILE A 35 -10.43 -5.47 -1.18
C ILE A 35 -10.55 -6.27 -2.48
N LEU A 36 -9.83 -5.88 -3.53
CA LEU A 36 -9.96 -6.50 -4.86
C LEU A 36 -9.24 -7.84 -4.98
N THR A 37 -8.11 -8.01 -4.29
CA THR A 37 -7.31 -9.24 -4.36
C THR A 37 -7.62 -10.21 -3.22
N GLY A 38 -8.14 -9.72 -2.10
CA GLY A 38 -8.31 -10.48 -0.87
C GLY A 38 -7.04 -10.59 -0.02
N TYR A 39 -5.94 -9.94 -0.42
CA TYR A 39 -4.63 -10.03 0.25
C TYR A 39 -3.97 -8.67 0.38
N TRP A 40 -3.10 -8.48 1.37
CA TRP A 40 -2.30 -7.25 1.48
C TRP A 40 -1.32 -7.13 0.29
N PRO A 41 -0.83 -5.92 -0.03
CA PRO A 41 0.22 -5.74 -1.04
C PRO A 41 1.38 -6.73 -0.84
N TYR A 42 1.80 -7.39 -1.91
CA TYR A 42 2.83 -8.45 -1.92
C TYR A 42 2.52 -9.73 -1.12
N ARG A 43 1.38 -9.81 -0.43
CA ARG A 43 0.90 -11.05 0.17
C ARG A 43 0.06 -11.83 -0.82
N GLY A 44 0.27 -13.14 -0.82
CA GLY A 44 -0.65 -14.11 -1.41
C GLY A 44 -1.60 -14.69 -0.37
N PRO A 45 -2.43 -15.67 -0.76
CA PRO A 45 -3.31 -16.40 0.15
C PRO A 45 -2.54 -17.08 1.29
N GLY A 46 -3.07 -16.95 2.50
CA GLY A 46 -2.56 -17.65 3.69
C GLY A 46 -2.58 -16.78 4.95
N THR A 47 -2.52 -17.44 6.10
CA THR A 47 -2.39 -16.76 7.39
C THR A 47 -0.92 -16.55 7.74
N VAL A 48 -0.65 -15.45 8.44
CA VAL A 48 0.64 -15.25 9.10
C VAL A 48 0.68 -16.15 10.34
N LYS A 49 1.78 -16.87 10.53
CA LYS A 49 1.91 -17.86 11.60
C LYS A 49 2.84 -17.39 12.72
N THR A 50 3.75 -16.46 12.44
CA THR A 50 4.73 -15.99 13.41
C THR A 50 4.99 -14.49 13.33
N GLY A 51 5.53 -13.90 14.41
CA GLY A 51 5.98 -12.51 14.42
C GLY A 51 7.17 -12.24 13.48
N GLU A 52 8.07 -13.22 13.33
CA GLU A 52 9.20 -13.15 12.40
C GLU A 52 8.74 -13.04 10.93
N GLU A 53 7.69 -13.78 10.56
CA GLU A 53 7.08 -13.67 9.23
C GLU A 53 6.46 -12.28 8.98
N MET A 54 5.93 -11.63 10.02
CA MET A 54 5.41 -10.27 9.92
C MET A 54 6.52 -9.24 9.77
N GLU A 55 7.61 -9.39 10.54
CA GLU A 55 8.76 -8.50 10.47
C GLU A 55 9.43 -8.58 9.09
N LYS A 56 9.65 -9.79 8.58
CA LYS A 56 10.21 -10.01 7.24
C LYS A 56 9.31 -9.42 6.15
N TYR A 57 8.00 -9.63 6.26
CA TYR A 57 7.04 -9.02 5.34
C TYR A 57 7.16 -7.49 5.38
N GLY A 58 7.23 -6.90 6.57
CA GLY A 58 7.33 -5.45 6.71
C GLY A 58 8.58 -4.88 6.04
N GLN A 59 9.75 -5.48 6.30
CA GLN A 59 11.01 -5.09 5.69
C GLN A 59 10.98 -5.20 4.15
N GLU A 60 10.41 -6.29 3.62
CA GLU A 60 10.30 -6.52 2.17
C GLU A 60 9.39 -5.48 1.50
N VAL A 61 8.20 -5.25 2.07
CA VAL A 61 7.24 -4.31 1.48
C VAL A 61 7.75 -2.88 1.55
N ASP A 62 8.36 -2.49 2.67
CA ASP A 62 8.90 -1.14 2.83
C ASP A 62 10.09 -0.90 1.88
N ASP A 63 10.95 -1.90 1.64
CA ASP A 63 12.02 -1.80 0.64
C ASP A 63 11.47 -1.68 -0.80
N LEU A 64 10.47 -2.49 -1.15
CA LEU A 64 9.86 -2.45 -2.49
C LEU A 64 9.14 -1.13 -2.75
N PHE A 65 8.29 -0.68 -1.82
CA PHE A 65 7.61 0.61 -1.92
C PHE A 65 8.59 1.78 -1.88
N GLY A 66 9.63 1.71 -1.05
CA GLY A 66 10.74 2.66 -1.03
C GLY A 66 11.38 2.82 -2.41
N ARG A 67 11.57 1.70 -3.13
CA ARG A 67 12.11 1.67 -4.50
C ARG A 67 11.08 1.97 -5.60
N ARG A 68 9.85 2.36 -5.24
CA ARG A 68 8.72 2.57 -6.16
C ARG A 68 8.43 1.35 -7.03
N GLN A 69 8.71 0.17 -6.51
CA GLN A 69 8.25 -1.09 -7.07
C GLN A 69 6.90 -1.36 -6.42
N PHE A 70 5.91 -1.78 -7.21
CA PHE A 70 4.54 -1.99 -6.75
C PHE A 70 4.08 -3.40 -7.13
N PRO A 71 3.14 -4.02 -6.38
CA PRO A 71 2.64 -5.35 -6.70
C PRO A 71 1.91 -5.34 -8.04
N ASN A 72 1.76 -6.53 -8.63
CA ASN A 72 1.06 -6.68 -9.89
C ASN A 72 -0.42 -6.26 -9.75
N ILE A 73 -0.88 -5.39 -10.66
CA ILE A 73 -2.25 -4.88 -10.72
C ILE A 73 -3.02 -5.39 -11.93
N ASP A 74 -2.40 -6.24 -12.76
CA ASP A 74 -3.01 -6.73 -14.00
C ASP A 74 -4.32 -7.47 -13.72
N GLY A 75 -5.36 -7.12 -14.48
CA GLY A 75 -6.69 -7.71 -14.35
C GLY A 75 -7.53 -7.15 -13.20
N LEU A 76 -7.00 -6.24 -12.36
CA LEU A 76 -7.79 -5.53 -11.37
C LEU A 76 -8.58 -4.40 -12.02
N PHE A 77 -9.89 -4.38 -11.80
CA PHE A 77 -10.79 -3.34 -12.32
C PHE A 77 -10.30 -1.91 -12.00
N ALA A 78 -9.75 -1.69 -10.80
CA ALA A 78 -9.23 -0.39 -10.37
C ALA A 78 -7.69 -0.30 -10.43
N GLY A 79 -7.01 -1.18 -11.18
CA GLY A 79 -5.55 -1.27 -11.21
C GLY A 79 -4.88 0.06 -11.56
N GLU A 80 -5.37 0.75 -12.59
CA GLU A 80 -4.84 2.05 -13.01
C GLU A 80 -4.97 3.13 -11.92
N VAL A 81 -6.09 3.13 -11.18
CA VAL A 81 -6.31 4.06 -10.06
C VAL A 81 -5.32 3.75 -8.93
N ILE A 82 -5.19 2.48 -8.56
CA ILE A 82 -4.29 2.03 -7.48
C ILE A 82 -2.84 2.47 -7.77
N ILE A 83 -2.33 2.20 -8.98
CA ILE A 83 -0.93 2.53 -9.29
C ILE A 83 -0.67 4.03 -9.31
N LYS A 84 -1.61 4.84 -9.80
CA LYS A 84 -1.50 6.31 -9.79
C LYS A 84 -1.52 6.87 -8.37
N CYS A 85 -2.34 6.31 -7.48
CA CYS A 85 -2.34 6.69 -6.06
C CYS A 85 -0.99 6.37 -5.39
N TRP A 86 -0.43 5.17 -5.60
CA TRP A 86 0.86 4.76 -5.06
C TRP A 86 2.05 5.56 -5.60
N LYS A 87 1.97 6.01 -6.86
CA LYS A 87 2.99 6.85 -7.49
C LYS A 87 2.87 8.33 -7.18
N ASN A 88 1.88 8.74 -6.38
CA ASN A 88 1.62 10.15 -6.10
C ASN A 88 1.34 10.95 -7.40
N GLU A 89 0.62 10.32 -8.34
CA GLU A 89 0.24 10.96 -9.61
C GLU A 89 -1.12 11.69 -9.49
N TYR A 90 -1.90 11.39 -8.45
CA TYR A 90 -3.03 12.22 -8.06
C TYR A 90 -2.54 13.30 -7.11
N ALA A 91 -2.27 14.49 -7.66
CA ALA A 91 -1.81 15.64 -6.88
C ALA A 91 -2.88 16.14 -5.87
N ARG A 92 -4.15 15.79 -6.09
CA ARG A 92 -5.31 16.06 -5.22
C ARG A 92 -6.42 15.03 -5.49
N ALA A 93 -7.20 14.70 -4.46
CA ALA A 93 -8.39 13.85 -4.58
C ALA A 93 -9.47 14.44 -5.53
N ASP A 94 -9.36 15.73 -5.84
CA ASP A 94 -10.33 16.49 -6.65
C ASP A 94 -10.22 16.20 -8.17
N THR A 95 -9.16 15.51 -8.62
CA THR A 95 -8.92 15.24 -10.06
C THR A 95 -9.52 13.92 -10.55
N VAL A 96 -10.40 13.29 -9.76
CA VAL A 96 -11.02 11.98 -10.06
C VAL A 96 -12.42 12.12 -10.71
N LEU A 97 -12.78 13.32 -11.21
CA LEU A 97 -14.08 13.59 -11.86
C LEU A 97 -14.03 13.48 -13.39
#